data_AF-A0A7T7VRR5-F1
#
_entry.id   AF-A0A7T7VRR5-F1
#
_cell.length_a   1.000
_cell.length_b   1.000
_cell.length_c   1.000
_cell.angle_alpha   90.00
_cell.angle_beta   90.00
_cell.angle_gamma   90.00
#
_symmetry.space_group_name_H-M   'P 1'
#
loop_
_entity.id
_entity.type
_entity.pdbx_description
1 polymer ?
#
loop_
_entity_poly.entity_id
_entity_poly.type
_entity_poly.pdbx_seq_one_letter_code
_entity_poly.pdbx_strand_id
1 'polypeptide(L)'
;MLPLAVLLSACGDRAEDTPPAAPVAAATTATTGDAAAPALPAGFARGTFAGIEGRFRLVSLDDAAPPDDFGESSVRFTQTTLSWDGCNHHEGLYIATGDSLAVLRGPSTLVNCPPDGPDNALSAILTARPAIGRDGDGRIAIAGGGHRAILVPDGPARDSFPAPAIEGREFALMLSSPDGSPVLLRVAEGRLSVDIGCPDAISGRVDGQAGTLVLRDVESRACPGTAAPSEAQRRLLRVLSADPAYVVGPNGDLLLAAGETVVAGRAR
;
A
#
# COMPACT_ATOMS: atom_id res chain seq x y z
N MET A 1 -41.41 5.64 -60.30
CA MET A 1 -41.44 4.16 -60.39
C MET A 1 -40.02 3.69 -60.66
N LEU A 2 -39.31 3.27 -59.61
CA LEU A 2 -37.99 2.61 -59.66
C LEU A 2 -38.07 1.43 -58.68
N PRO A 3 -37.61 0.21 -59.04
CA PRO A 3 -37.77 -0.96 -58.19
C PRO A 3 -36.69 -1.04 -57.11
N LEU A 4 -37.18 -1.48 -55.95
CA LEU A 4 -36.47 -1.83 -54.72
C LEU A 4 -35.76 -3.18 -54.93
N ALA A 5 -34.46 -3.26 -54.70
CA ALA A 5 -33.72 -4.53 -54.65
C ALA A 5 -33.27 -4.80 -53.20
N VAL A 6 -33.89 -5.81 -52.59
CA VAL A 6 -33.57 -6.32 -51.25
C VAL A 6 -32.59 -7.49 -51.42
N LEU A 7 -31.40 -7.37 -50.83
CA LEU A 7 -30.43 -8.46 -50.74
C LEU A 7 -30.60 -9.16 -49.38
N LEU A 8 -31.00 -10.43 -49.43
CA LEU A 8 -31.02 -11.36 -48.30
C LEU A 8 -29.61 -11.93 -48.10
N SER A 9 -28.97 -11.63 -46.95
CA SER A 9 -27.76 -12.32 -46.50
C SER A 9 -28.14 -13.50 -45.60
N ALA A 10 -27.69 -14.70 -46.01
CA ALA A 10 -27.86 -15.94 -45.27
C ALA A 10 -26.90 -16.02 -44.07
N CYS A 11 -27.44 -16.37 -42.89
CA CYS A 11 -26.65 -16.75 -41.73
C CYS A 11 -26.14 -18.18 -41.90
N GLY A 12 -24.82 -18.37 -41.80
CA GLY A 12 -24.19 -19.69 -41.70
C GLY A 12 -23.84 -19.98 -40.24
N ASP A 13 -24.48 -20.99 -39.67
CA ASP A 13 -24.13 -21.56 -38.36
C ASP A 13 -22.75 -22.23 -38.45
N ARG A 14 -21.80 -21.74 -37.66
CA ARG A 14 -20.49 -22.38 -37.44
C ARG A 14 -20.52 -23.00 -36.04
N ALA A 15 -20.62 -24.31 -35.97
CA ALA A 15 -20.45 -25.06 -34.73
C ALA A 15 -19.00 -24.94 -34.25
N GLU A 16 -18.80 -24.30 -33.10
CA GLU A 16 -17.51 -24.15 -32.45
C GLU A 16 -17.23 -25.40 -31.59
N ASP A 17 -16.28 -26.22 -32.03
CA ASP A 17 -15.77 -27.38 -31.32
C ASP A 17 -15.07 -26.90 -30.04
N THR A 18 -15.67 -27.15 -28.87
CA THR A 18 -15.07 -26.83 -27.57
C THR A 18 -14.18 -28.00 -27.14
N PRO A 19 -12.85 -27.83 -27.03
CA PRO A 19 -11.97 -28.90 -26.55
C PRO A 19 -12.21 -29.18 -25.06
N PRO A 20 -12.05 -30.44 -24.61
CA PRO A 20 -12.29 -30.84 -23.24
C PRO A 20 -11.32 -30.14 -22.27
N ALA A 21 -11.87 -29.64 -21.16
CA ALA A 21 -11.14 -28.97 -20.10
C ALA A 21 -10.04 -29.86 -19.51
N ALA A 22 -8.81 -29.33 -19.48
CA ALA A 22 -7.69 -29.96 -18.78
C ALA A 22 -7.96 -30.05 -17.26
N PRO A 23 -7.49 -31.11 -16.58
CA PRO A 23 -7.67 -31.25 -15.15
C PRO A 23 -7.02 -30.08 -14.40
N VAL A 24 -7.83 -29.40 -13.58
CA VAL A 24 -7.40 -28.31 -12.71
C VAL A 24 -6.40 -28.88 -11.71
N ALA A 25 -5.14 -28.48 -11.84
CA ALA A 25 -4.09 -28.81 -10.86
C ALA A 25 -4.50 -28.26 -9.50
N ALA A 26 -4.47 -29.12 -8.48
CA ALA A 26 -4.72 -28.75 -7.09
C ALA A 26 -3.78 -27.61 -6.69
N ALA A 27 -4.37 -26.50 -6.23
CA ALA A 27 -3.62 -25.38 -5.71
C ALA A 27 -2.84 -25.82 -4.46
N THR A 28 -1.52 -25.86 -4.59
CA THR A 28 -0.60 -26.03 -3.47
C THR A 28 -0.81 -24.85 -2.54
N THR A 29 -1.34 -25.11 -1.34
CA THR A 29 -1.36 -24.15 -0.24
C THR A 29 0.08 -23.77 0.09
N ALA A 30 0.47 -22.55 -0.29
CA ALA A 30 1.73 -21.96 0.14
C ALA A 30 1.68 -21.80 1.66
N THR A 31 2.44 -22.64 2.35
CA THR A 31 2.78 -22.44 3.75
C THR A 31 3.50 -21.09 3.85
N THR A 32 2.91 -20.14 4.58
CA THR A 32 3.57 -18.92 5.05
C THR A 32 4.71 -19.32 5.97
N GLY A 33 5.86 -19.69 5.40
CA GLY A 33 7.11 -19.70 6.12
C GLY A 33 7.45 -18.26 6.50
N ASP A 34 7.88 -18.04 7.73
CA ASP A 34 8.51 -16.79 8.15
C ASP A 34 9.57 -16.43 7.11
N ALA A 35 9.24 -15.46 6.24
CA ALA A 35 10.20 -14.95 5.28
C ALA A 35 11.33 -14.33 6.10
N ALA A 36 12.53 -14.88 5.97
CA ALA A 36 13.70 -14.36 6.68
C ALA A 36 13.80 -12.85 6.41
N ALA A 37 13.94 -12.07 7.48
CA ALA A 37 13.98 -10.62 7.37
C ALA A 37 15.08 -10.18 6.37
N PRO A 38 14.84 -9.12 5.57
CA PRO A 38 15.82 -8.67 4.58
C PRO A 38 17.20 -8.44 5.20
N ALA A 39 18.26 -8.94 4.55
CA ALA A 39 19.62 -8.82 5.04
C ALA A 39 20.16 -7.39 4.82
N LEU A 40 20.66 -6.77 5.89
CA LEU A 40 21.34 -5.47 5.85
C LEU A 40 22.83 -5.64 5.49
N PRO A 41 23.48 -4.61 4.91
CA PRO A 41 24.92 -4.63 4.70
C PRO A 41 25.69 -4.80 6.03
N ALA A 42 26.90 -5.36 5.95
CA ALA A 42 27.77 -5.49 7.11
C ALA A 42 28.07 -4.11 7.73
N GLY A 43 28.10 -4.06 9.06
CA GLY A 43 28.34 -2.82 9.81
C GLY A 43 27.09 -2.00 10.15
N PHE A 44 25.91 -2.36 9.61
CA PHE A 44 24.64 -1.73 9.98
C PHE A 44 23.91 -2.55 11.04
N ALA A 45 23.73 -1.98 12.23
CA ALA A 45 22.91 -2.57 13.28
C ALA A 45 21.43 -2.37 12.96
N ARG A 46 20.63 -3.43 13.04
CA ARG A 46 19.18 -3.37 12.80
C ARG A 46 18.53 -2.41 13.80
N GLY A 47 17.60 -1.60 13.32
CA GLY A 47 16.92 -0.59 14.13
C GLY A 47 15.43 -0.49 13.80
N THR A 48 14.86 0.66 14.13
CA THR A 48 13.44 0.99 13.89
C THR A 48 13.30 2.20 12.98
N PHE A 49 12.17 2.32 12.30
CA PHE A 49 11.79 3.52 11.54
C PHE A 49 11.24 4.65 12.43
N ALA A 50 11.13 4.46 13.75
CA ALA A 50 10.80 5.56 14.65
C ALA A 50 11.87 6.67 14.59
N GLY A 51 11.45 7.93 14.44
CA GLY A 51 12.36 9.06 14.36
C GLY A 51 13.16 9.11 13.05
N ILE A 52 12.65 8.55 11.95
CA ILE A 52 13.32 8.54 10.65
C ILE A 52 13.12 9.83 9.85
N GLU A 53 12.36 10.79 10.38
CA GLU A 53 12.04 12.03 9.68
C GLU A 53 13.31 12.78 9.27
N GLY A 54 13.39 13.13 8.00
CA GLY A 54 14.59 13.71 7.42
C GLY A 54 14.61 13.62 5.90
N ARG A 55 15.60 14.30 5.32
CA ARG A 55 16.04 14.08 3.94
C ARG A 55 17.35 13.30 3.99
N PHE A 56 17.46 12.30 3.12
CA PHE A 56 18.61 11.43 3.01
C PHE A 56 19.04 11.35 1.55
N ARG A 57 20.33 11.53 1.30
CA ARG A 57 20.91 11.36 -0.03
C ARG A 57 21.29 9.90 -0.23
N LEU A 58 20.94 9.34 -1.39
CA LEU A 58 21.34 7.99 -1.78
C LEU A 58 22.83 7.98 -2.13
N VAL A 59 23.61 7.09 -1.50
CA VAL A 59 25.05 6.96 -1.78
C VAL A 59 25.45 5.58 -2.28
N SER A 60 24.61 4.57 -2.07
CA SER A 60 24.78 3.27 -2.68
C SER A 60 23.45 2.58 -2.88
N LEU A 61 23.32 1.86 -3.99
CA LEU A 61 22.22 0.98 -4.32
C LEU A 61 22.83 -0.35 -4.81
N ASP A 62 22.48 -1.46 -4.17
CA ASP A 62 23.00 -2.80 -4.47
C ASP A 62 24.54 -2.84 -4.57
N ASP A 63 25.21 -2.17 -3.61
CA ASP A 63 26.67 -2.02 -3.49
C ASP A 63 27.35 -1.21 -4.60
N ALA A 64 26.59 -0.68 -5.55
CA ALA A 64 27.08 0.27 -6.54
C ALA A 64 26.77 1.71 -6.11
N ALA A 65 27.57 2.67 -6.59
CA ALA A 65 27.20 4.07 -6.50
C ALA A 65 26.03 4.35 -7.47
N PRO A 66 25.07 5.22 -7.12
CA PRO A 66 24.04 5.65 -8.06
C PRO A 66 24.68 6.32 -9.29
N PRO A 67 24.15 6.13 -10.51
CA PRO A 67 24.69 6.78 -11.69
C PRO A 67 24.56 8.31 -11.61
N ASP A 68 25.60 9.04 -12.03
CA ASP A 68 25.67 10.50 -11.95
C ASP A 68 24.61 11.21 -12.83
N ASP A 69 24.11 10.51 -13.87
CA ASP A 69 23.18 11.06 -14.88
C ASP A 69 21.78 11.40 -14.31
N PHE A 70 21.44 10.91 -13.12
CA PHE A 70 20.15 11.13 -12.47
C PHE A 70 20.11 12.35 -11.55
N GLY A 71 21.20 13.11 -11.46
CA GLY A 71 21.33 14.14 -10.45
C GLY A 71 21.36 13.56 -9.04
N GLU A 72 21.02 14.38 -8.05
CA GLU A 72 21.06 13.94 -6.65
C GLU A 72 19.84 13.06 -6.31
N SER A 73 20.04 11.74 -6.29
CA SER A 73 19.01 10.81 -5.83
C SER A 73 18.82 10.92 -4.32
N SER A 74 17.58 11.03 -3.86
CA SER A 74 17.28 11.25 -2.45
C SER A 74 16.02 10.53 -1.99
N VAL A 75 15.92 10.28 -0.69
CA VAL A 75 14.72 9.76 -0.03
C VAL A 75 14.38 10.72 1.10
N ARG A 76 13.11 11.05 1.25
CA ARG A 76 12.61 11.95 2.28
C ARG A 76 11.46 11.29 3.03
N PHE A 77 11.50 11.39 4.35
CA PHE A 77 10.45 10.94 5.26
C PHE A 77 9.94 12.15 6.04
N THR A 78 8.67 12.50 5.90
CA THR A 78 7.98 13.44 6.80
C THR A 78 7.28 12.65 7.91
N GLN A 79 6.37 13.25 8.68
CA GLN A 79 5.58 12.51 9.68
C GLN A 79 4.65 11.46 9.05
N THR A 80 4.21 11.66 7.80
CA THR A 80 3.11 10.90 7.19
C THR A 80 3.35 10.54 5.73
N THR A 81 4.23 11.27 5.06
CA THR A 81 4.55 11.09 3.65
C THR A 81 5.99 10.65 3.49
N LEU A 82 6.22 9.87 2.45
CA LEU A 82 7.56 9.62 1.95
C LEU A 82 7.64 10.11 0.51
N SER A 83 8.81 10.55 0.09
CA SER A 83 9.10 10.81 -1.31
C SER A 83 10.49 10.30 -1.64
N TRP A 84 10.71 9.94 -2.90
CA TRP A 84 12.05 9.68 -3.38
C TRP A 84 12.23 10.27 -4.77
N ASP A 85 13.45 10.74 -4.98
CA ASP A 85 13.91 11.35 -6.21
C ASP A 85 15.00 10.46 -6.79
N GLY A 86 14.81 10.08 -8.04
CA GLY A 86 15.85 9.49 -8.87
C GLY A 86 15.79 10.14 -10.24
N CYS A 87 15.30 9.41 -11.24
CA CYS A 87 14.94 10.02 -12.51
C CYS A 87 13.53 10.64 -12.45
N ASN A 88 12.62 9.96 -11.75
CA ASN A 88 11.30 10.49 -11.43
C ASN A 88 11.23 10.94 -9.98
N HIS A 89 10.32 11.88 -9.74
CA HIS A 89 9.83 12.17 -8.41
C HIS A 89 8.68 11.22 -8.08
N HIS A 90 8.75 10.57 -6.93
CA HIS A 90 7.70 9.72 -6.41
C HIS A 90 7.25 10.18 -5.04
N GLU A 91 5.95 10.09 -4.78
CA GLU A 91 5.37 10.38 -3.47
C GLU A 91 4.58 9.17 -2.96
N GLY A 92 4.36 9.12 -1.65
CA GLY A 92 3.52 8.13 -1.01
C GLY A 92 3.21 8.45 0.43
N LEU A 93 2.35 7.64 1.03
CA LEU A 93 2.13 7.63 2.47
C LEU A 93 2.91 6.50 3.10
N TYR A 94 3.31 6.67 4.35
CA TYR A 94 3.84 5.56 5.14
C TYR A 94 3.34 5.55 6.57
N ILE A 95 3.43 4.37 7.16
CA ILE A 95 3.32 4.14 8.60
C ILE A 95 4.55 3.34 9.01
N ALA A 96 5.31 3.83 9.99
CA ALA A 96 6.36 3.06 10.63
C ALA A 96 5.74 1.99 11.54
N THR A 97 6.02 0.71 11.25
CA THR A 97 5.54 -0.44 12.03
C THR A 97 6.67 -1.01 12.88
N GLY A 98 7.33 -0.18 13.70
CA GLY A 98 8.51 -0.57 14.46
C GLY A 98 9.75 -0.72 13.57
N ASP A 99 10.08 -1.95 13.17
CA ASP A 99 11.29 -2.30 12.40
C ASP A 99 11.09 -2.28 10.87
N SER A 100 9.88 -1.95 10.42
CA SER A 100 9.52 -1.88 9.01
C SER A 100 8.59 -0.69 8.66
N LEU A 101 8.20 -0.61 7.39
CA LEU A 101 7.27 0.37 6.85
C LEU A 101 6.10 -0.31 6.14
N ALA A 102 4.89 0.19 6.39
CA ALA A 102 3.77 0.05 5.47
C ALA A 102 3.74 1.27 4.55
N VAL A 103 3.73 1.05 3.22
CA VAL A 103 3.77 2.13 2.22
C VAL A 103 2.56 2.05 1.29
N LEU A 104 1.94 3.20 1.04
CA LEU A 104 1.00 3.40 -0.05
C LEU A 104 1.64 4.30 -1.09
N ARG A 105 1.89 3.76 -2.28
CA ARG A 105 2.41 4.55 -3.41
C ARG A 105 1.39 5.58 -3.85
N GLY A 106 1.85 6.81 -3.99
CA GLY A 106 1.12 7.93 -4.55
C GLY A 106 1.52 8.19 -6.01
N PRO A 107 1.34 9.44 -6.48
CA PRO A 107 1.70 9.83 -7.83
C PRO A 107 3.22 9.78 -8.05
N SER A 108 3.59 9.70 -9.33
CA SER A 108 4.97 9.91 -9.76
C SER A 108 5.00 10.76 -11.02
N THR A 109 6.11 11.46 -11.25
CA THR A 109 6.40 11.97 -12.59
C THR A 109 6.62 10.79 -13.54
N LEU A 110 6.41 11.01 -14.83
CA LEU A 110 6.58 10.01 -15.89
C LEU A 110 7.52 10.54 -16.96
N VAL A 111 8.75 10.83 -16.56
CA VAL A 111 9.84 11.17 -17.48
C VAL A 111 10.39 9.88 -18.08
N ASN A 112 10.88 9.92 -19.32
CA ASN A 112 11.46 8.78 -19.99
C ASN A 112 12.84 8.42 -19.40
N CYS A 113 12.82 7.59 -18.37
CA CYS A 113 13.99 7.23 -17.59
C CYS A 113 14.65 5.93 -18.07
N PRO A 114 15.99 5.83 -18.05
CA PRO A 114 16.70 4.58 -18.22
C PRO A 114 16.14 3.48 -17.28
N PRO A 115 16.01 2.23 -17.75
CA PRO A 115 15.42 1.13 -16.98
C PRO A 115 16.23 0.77 -15.72
N ASP A 116 17.54 1.00 -15.76
CA ASP A 116 18.49 0.69 -14.68
C ASP A 116 18.66 1.85 -13.68
N GLY A 117 17.72 2.80 -13.67
CA GLY A 117 17.70 3.90 -12.72
C GLY A 117 17.29 3.49 -11.30
N PRO A 118 17.58 4.33 -10.30
CA PRO A 118 17.30 4.01 -8.89
C PRO A 118 15.80 3.92 -8.57
N ASP A 119 14.91 4.49 -9.39
CA ASP A 119 13.46 4.54 -9.16
C ASP A 119 12.84 3.17 -8.89
N ASN A 120 13.16 2.17 -9.71
CA ASN A 120 12.59 0.83 -9.62
C ASN A 120 13.08 0.10 -8.38
N ALA A 121 14.38 0.17 -8.11
CA ALA A 121 14.98 -0.49 -6.95
C ALA A 121 14.51 0.17 -5.64
N LEU A 122 14.49 1.50 -5.56
CA LEU A 122 13.93 2.21 -4.40
C LEU A 122 12.46 1.88 -4.19
N SER A 123 11.65 1.86 -5.26
CA SER A 123 10.25 1.42 -5.16
C SER A 123 10.16 -0.01 -4.64
N ALA A 124 11.00 -0.93 -5.09
CA ALA A 124 11.01 -2.32 -4.64
C ALA A 124 11.41 -2.42 -3.16
N ILE A 125 12.44 -1.69 -2.71
CA ILE A 125 12.83 -1.63 -1.30
C ILE A 125 11.68 -1.12 -0.45
N LEU A 126 11.16 0.07 -0.77
CA LEU A 126 10.22 0.81 0.08
C LEU A 126 8.85 0.14 0.20
N THR A 127 8.40 -0.55 -0.85
CA THR A 127 7.10 -1.24 -0.84
C THR A 127 7.15 -2.67 -0.31
N ALA A 128 8.34 -3.26 -0.18
CA ALA A 128 8.52 -4.64 0.27
C ALA A 128 8.75 -4.76 1.79
N ARG A 129 8.13 -3.87 2.59
CA ARG A 129 8.30 -3.82 4.05
C ARG A 129 9.79 -3.85 4.44
N PRO A 130 10.56 -2.82 4.07
CA PRO A 130 12.00 -2.86 4.21
C PRO A 130 12.42 -3.05 5.66
N ALA A 131 13.56 -3.70 5.87
CA ALA A 131 14.32 -3.58 7.11
C ALA A 131 15.14 -2.28 7.10
N ILE A 132 15.41 -1.73 8.29
CA ILE A 132 16.32 -0.60 8.47
C ILE A 132 17.47 -0.95 9.42
N GLY A 133 18.65 -0.41 9.15
CA GLY A 133 19.76 -0.38 10.08
C GLY A 133 20.51 0.94 10.06
N ARG A 134 21.29 1.17 11.11
CA ARG A 134 22.17 2.34 11.24
C ARG A 134 23.59 1.89 11.55
N ASP A 135 24.58 2.59 11.04
CA ASP A 135 25.98 2.38 11.41
C ASP A 135 26.48 3.43 12.41
N GLY A 136 27.77 3.35 12.78
CA GLY A 136 28.40 4.26 13.73
C GLY A 136 28.52 5.71 13.24
N ASP A 137 28.43 5.93 11.93
CA ASP A 137 28.53 7.25 11.30
C ASP A 137 27.16 7.90 11.09
N GLY A 138 26.08 7.24 11.52
CA GLY A 138 24.71 7.72 11.37
C GLY A 138 24.14 7.55 9.97
N ARG A 139 24.80 6.79 9.09
CA ARG A 139 24.23 6.38 7.80
C ARG A 139 23.13 5.36 8.06
N ILE A 140 22.15 5.33 7.17
CA ILE A 140 21.07 4.34 7.25
C ILE A 140 21.19 3.37 6.08
N ALA A 141 20.95 2.09 6.35
CA ALA A 141 20.75 1.08 5.32
C ALA A 141 19.29 0.65 5.35
N ILE A 142 18.66 0.57 4.18
CA ILE A 142 17.34 -0.02 3.99
C ILE A 142 17.44 -1.19 3.01
N ALA A 143 16.73 -2.28 3.29
CA ALA A 143 16.76 -3.48 2.45
C ALA A 143 15.37 -4.12 2.35
N GLY A 144 14.97 -4.51 1.15
CA GLY A 144 13.66 -5.07 0.86
C GLY A 144 13.51 -5.37 -0.63
N GLY A 145 12.60 -6.28 -0.98
CA GLY A 145 12.28 -6.55 -2.40
C GLY A 145 13.45 -7.08 -3.24
N GLY A 146 14.47 -7.67 -2.60
CA GLY A 146 15.69 -8.14 -3.26
C GLY A 146 16.78 -7.09 -3.44
N HIS A 147 16.54 -5.85 -3.00
CA HIS A 147 17.45 -4.73 -3.16
C HIS A 147 17.89 -4.15 -1.82
N ARG A 148 18.95 -3.34 -1.82
CA ARG A 148 19.44 -2.59 -0.67
C ARG A 148 19.98 -1.21 -1.03
N ALA A 149 19.77 -0.24 -0.15
CA ALA A 149 20.28 1.11 -0.31
C ALA A 149 20.98 1.59 0.95
N ILE A 150 22.05 2.38 0.77
CA ILE A 150 22.70 3.15 1.83
C ILE A 150 22.39 4.63 1.59
N LEU A 151 21.87 5.28 2.62
CA LEU A 151 21.48 6.69 2.60
C LEU A 151 22.26 7.46 3.68
N VAL A 152 22.61 8.70 3.37
CA VAL A 152 23.30 9.61 4.30
C VAL A 152 22.36 10.78 4.63
N PRO A 153 22.19 11.16 5.90
CA PRO A 153 21.40 12.34 6.26
C PRO A 153 21.91 13.59 5.55
N ASP A 154 21.00 14.35 4.94
CA ASP A 154 21.30 15.55 4.14
C ASP A 154 20.48 16.78 4.60
N GLY A 155 19.53 16.60 5.51
CA GLY A 155 18.82 17.72 6.13
C GLY A 155 17.51 17.30 6.81
N PRO A 156 16.78 18.27 7.38
CA PRO A 156 15.46 18.01 7.92
C PRO A 156 14.46 17.70 6.81
N ALA A 157 13.40 16.98 7.16
CA ALA A 157 12.20 16.93 6.35
C ALA A 157 11.52 18.31 6.38
N ARG A 158 11.84 19.16 5.42
CA ARG A 158 11.11 20.41 5.21
C ARG A 158 9.66 20.08 4.82
N ASP A 159 8.73 20.97 5.19
CA ASP A 159 7.33 20.94 4.77
C ASP A 159 6.49 19.75 5.28
N SER A 160 6.52 19.49 6.60
CA SER A 160 5.55 18.58 7.23
C SER A 160 4.23 19.30 7.46
N PHE A 161 3.21 18.98 6.67
CA PHE A 161 1.84 19.40 6.94
C PHE A 161 1.21 18.44 7.96
N PRO A 162 0.38 18.95 8.90
CA PRO A 162 -0.36 18.06 9.78
C PRO A 162 -1.25 17.14 8.94
N ALA A 163 -1.28 15.86 9.30
CA ALA A 163 -2.17 14.89 8.66
C ALA A 163 -3.61 15.40 8.71
N PRO A 164 -4.38 15.36 7.60
CA PRO A 164 -5.80 15.61 7.66
C PRO A 164 -6.50 14.69 8.65
N ALA A 165 -7.55 15.19 9.30
CA ALA A 165 -8.36 14.37 10.19
C ALA A 165 -9.04 13.22 9.42
N ILE A 166 -9.19 12.07 10.08
CA ILE A 166 -9.99 10.95 9.59
C ILE A 166 -11.49 11.15 9.89
N GLU A 167 -11.80 11.88 10.95
CA GLU A 167 -13.15 12.21 11.41
C GLU A 167 -13.95 12.99 10.35
N GLY A 168 -15.23 12.63 10.18
CA GLY A 168 -16.16 13.28 9.26
C GLY A 168 -15.92 12.93 7.79
N ARG A 169 -15.11 11.92 7.48
CA ARG A 169 -14.77 11.51 6.12
C ARG A 169 -15.22 10.09 5.81
N GLU A 170 -15.51 9.86 4.54
CA GLU A 170 -15.73 8.53 3.97
C GLU A 170 -14.55 8.17 3.06
N PHE A 171 -14.06 6.94 3.18
CA PHE A 171 -12.99 6.40 2.36
C PHE A 171 -13.46 5.13 1.64
N ALA A 172 -13.28 5.07 0.33
CA ALA A 172 -13.36 3.82 -0.41
C ALA A 172 -12.05 3.05 -0.25
N LEU A 173 -12.13 1.89 0.40
CA LEU A 173 -11.01 1.00 0.62
C LEU A 173 -10.69 0.22 -0.65
N MET A 174 -9.40 0.03 -0.92
CA MET A 174 -8.86 -0.72 -2.05
C MET A 174 -8.92 -2.23 -1.75
N LEU A 175 -10.13 -2.73 -1.51
CA LEU A 175 -10.44 -4.13 -1.23
C LEU A 175 -11.55 -4.58 -2.17
N SER A 176 -11.47 -5.82 -2.64
CA SER A 176 -12.52 -6.43 -3.45
C SER A 176 -13.66 -6.91 -2.56
N SER A 177 -14.88 -6.43 -2.81
CA SER A 177 -16.10 -6.97 -2.23
C SER A 177 -16.62 -8.14 -3.08
N PRO A 178 -17.46 -9.02 -2.51
CA PRO A 178 -18.06 -10.13 -3.26
C PRO A 178 -18.97 -9.71 -4.42
N ASP A 179 -19.62 -8.55 -4.30
CA ASP A 179 -20.60 -8.03 -5.26
C ASP A 179 -20.02 -6.93 -6.18
N GLY A 180 -18.74 -6.60 -6.03
CA GLY A 180 -18.07 -5.53 -6.76
C GLY A 180 -18.39 -4.11 -6.28
N SER A 181 -19.24 -3.96 -5.24
CA SER A 181 -19.49 -2.67 -4.61
C SER A 181 -18.24 -2.13 -3.90
N PRO A 182 -18.05 -0.81 -3.79
CA PRO A 182 -16.93 -0.27 -3.04
C PRO A 182 -17.07 -0.62 -1.55
N VAL A 183 -15.96 -1.01 -0.93
CA VAL A 183 -15.89 -1.11 0.54
C VAL A 183 -15.70 0.29 1.10
N LEU A 184 -16.64 0.77 1.91
CA LEU A 184 -16.62 2.15 2.43
C LEU A 184 -16.31 2.13 3.92
N LEU A 185 -15.35 2.94 4.36
CA LEU A 185 -15.06 3.18 5.77
C LEU A 185 -15.44 4.61 6.12
N ARG A 186 -16.17 4.78 7.22
CA ARG A 186 -16.54 6.08 7.77
C ARG A 186 -16.12 6.16 9.23
N VAL A 187 -15.66 7.33 9.62
CA VAL A 187 -15.45 7.67 11.03
C VAL A 187 -16.20 8.96 11.30
N ALA A 188 -17.24 8.89 12.13
CA ALA A 188 -18.09 10.02 12.44
C ALA A 188 -18.68 9.89 13.84
N GLU A 189 -18.69 10.99 14.59
CA GLU A 189 -19.30 11.11 15.91
C GLU A 189 -18.73 10.07 16.90
N GLY A 190 -17.42 9.78 16.79
CA GLY A 190 -16.77 8.78 17.63
C GLY A 190 -17.17 7.34 17.31
N ARG A 191 -17.76 7.08 16.14
CA ARG A 191 -18.11 5.74 15.65
C ARG A 191 -17.39 5.45 14.35
N LEU A 192 -16.88 4.23 14.23
CA LEU A 192 -16.38 3.66 12.99
C LEU A 192 -17.44 2.74 12.40
N SER A 193 -17.70 2.87 11.11
CA SER A 193 -18.52 1.92 10.35
C SER A 193 -17.86 1.55 9.03
N VAL A 194 -18.07 0.30 8.61
CA VAL A 194 -17.62 -0.19 7.32
C VAL A 194 -18.78 -0.86 6.60
N ASP A 195 -19.02 -0.42 5.36
CA ASP A 195 -20.00 -1.01 4.45
C ASP A 195 -19.27 -1.98 3.50
N ILE A 196 -19.69 -3.25 3.46
CA ILE A 196 -19.10 -4.30 2.61
C ILE A 196 -20.25 -5.11 1.97
N GLY A 197 -20.82 -4.63 0.87
CA GLY A 197 -22.03 -5.22 0.27
C GLY A 197 -23.30 -5.07 1.12
N CYS A 198 -23.18 -4.66 2.39
CA CYS A 198 -24.27 -4.20 3.24
C CYS A 198 -23.79 -3.11 4.20
N PRO A 199 -24.69 -2.21 4.67
CA PRO A 199 -24.33 -1.17 5.63
C PRO A 199 -23.85 -1.73 6.97
N ASP A 200 -22.92 -1.06 7.65
CA ASP A 200 -22.46 -1.46 9.00
C ASP A 200 -22.09 -2.95 9.10
N ALA A 201 -21.43 -3.48 8.06
CA ALA A 201 -20.92 -4.85 8.07
C ALA A 201 -19.86 -5.03 9.17
N ILE A 202 -19.13 -3.96 9.48
CA ILE A 202 -18.28 -3.84 10.67
C ILE A 202 -18.60 -2.51 11.34
N SER A 203 -18.68 -2.47 12.67
CA SER A 203 -18.80 -1.21 13.40
C SER A 203 -18.04 -1.24 14.73
N GLY A 204 -17.71 -0.08 15.27
CA GLY A 204 -17.08 0.06 16.58
C GLY A 204 -17.09 1.49 17.08
N ARG A 205 -16.69 1.71 18.34
CA ARG A 205 -16.51 3.04 18.93
C ARG A 205 -15.04 3.45 18.85
N VAL A 206 -14.79 4.74 18.61
CA VAL A 206 -13.45 5.33 18.57
C VAL A 206 -13.19 6.03 19.90
N ASP A 207 -12.24 5.51 20.67
CA ASP A 207 -11.84 6.06 21.98
C ASP A 207 -10.69 7.07 21.87
N GLY A 208 -9.95 7.07 20.76
CA GLY A 208 -8.80 7.94 20.55
C GLY A 208 -8.29 7.95 19.11
N GLN A 209 -7.74 9.10 18.70
CA GLN A 209 -7.22 9.34 17.36
C GLN A 209 -5.91 10.15 17.48
N ALA A 210 -4.77 9.47 17.42
CA ALA A 210 -3.45 10.10 17.41
C ALA A 210 -2.46 9.29 16.56
N GLY A 211 -2.77 9.12 15.27
CA GLY A 211 -2.04 8.22 14.37
C GLY A 211 -2.29 6.73 14.64
N THR A 212 -3.09 6.42 15.65
CA THR A 212 -3.63 5.09 15.97
C THR A 212 -5.13 5.24 16.19
N LEU A 213 -5.92 4.34 15.60
CA LEU A 213 -7.35 4.22 15.86
C LEU A 213 -7.55 3.26 17.03
N VAL A 214 -7.80 3.80 18.23
CA VAL A 214 -8.14 2.98 19.39
C VAL A 214 -9.62 2.66 19.33
N LEU A 215 -9.96 1.39 19.14
CA LEU A 215 -11.33 0.95 18.89
C LEU A 215 -11.88 0.10 20.04
N ARG A 216 -13.17 0.29 20.35
CA ARG A 216 -13.94 -0.54 21.30
C ARG A 216 -15.14 -1.15 20.62
N ASP A 217 -15.59 -2.25 21.19
CA ASP A 217 -16.83 -2.94 20.78
C ASP A 217 -16.86 -3.16 19.26
N VAL A 218 -15.72 -3.60 18.70
CA VAL A 218 -15.61 -3.88 17.27
C VAL A 218 -16.41 -5.14 16.98
N GLU A 219 -17.53 -4.96 16.29
CA GLU A 219 -18.46 -6.00 15.94
C GLU A 219 -18.52 -6.19 14.43
N SER A 220 -18.73 -7.44 14.01
CA SER A 220 -18.91 -7.81 12.61
C SER A 220 -20.25 -8.48 12.43
N ARG A 221 -20.99 -8.06 11.41
CA ARG A 221 -22.30 -8.60 11.05
C ARG A 221 -22.23 -9.34 9.72
N ALA A 222 -22.86 -10.51 9.63
CA ALA A 222 -23.01 -11.21 8.36
C ALA A 222 -23.99 -10.43 7.45
N CYS A 223 -23.59 -10.19 6.20
CA CYS A 223 -24.47 -9.53 5.24
C CYS A 223 -25.59 -10.50 4.78
N PRO A 224 -26.84 -10.00 4.57
CA PRO A 224 -27.93 -10.82 4.07
C PRO A 224 -27.54 -11.57 2.79
N GLY A 225 -27.95 -12.83 2.67
CA GLY A 225 -27.65 -13.65 1.49
C GLY A 225 -26.23 -14.21 1.42
N THR A 226 -25.38 -13.97 2.43
CA THR A 226 -24.04 -14.58 2.52
C THR A 226 -24.02 -15.67 3.60
N ALA A 227 -23.43 -16.82 3.28
CA ALA A 227 -23.29 -17.93 4.22
C ALA A 227 -22.12 -17.73 5.20
N ALA A 228 -21.15 -16.90 4.85
CA ALA A 228 -19.96 -16.63 5.63
C ALA A 228 -19.39 -15.22 5.34
N PRO A 229 -18.62 -14.63 6.28
CA PRO A 229 -17.91 -13.37 6.06
C PRO A 229 -16.96 -13.45 4.86
N SER A 230 -16.93 -12.39 4.05
CA SER A 230 -16.01 -12.28 2.92
C SER A 230 -14.55 -12.20 3.36
N GLU A 231 -13.61 -12.42 2.44
CA GLU A 231 -12.19 -12.22 2.73
C GLU A 231 -11.88 -10.77 3.13
N ALA A 232 -12.44 -9.79 2.42
CA ALA A 232 -12.32 -8.37 2.76
C ALA A 232 -12.82 -8.08 4.19
N GLN A 233 -13.98 -8.63 4.56
CA GLN A 233 -14.54 -8.48 5.90
C GLN A 233 -13.63 -9.08 6.98
N ARG A 234 -13.11 -10.30 6.76
CA ARG A 234 -12.17 -10.94 7.71
C ARG A 234 -10.85 -10.18 7.84
N ARG A 235 -10.32 -9.67 6.72
CA ARG A 235 -9.10 -8.86 6.70
C ARG A 235 -9.30 -7.55 7.46
N LEU A 236 -10.40 -6.86 7.23
CA LEU A 236 -10.72 -5.61 7.91
C LEU A 236 -10.98 -5.80 9.40
N LEU A 237 -11.74 -6.83 9.77
CA LEU A 237 -11.99 -7.13 11.17
C LEU A 237 -10.66 -7.37 11.91
N ARG A 238 -9.73 -8.12 11.30
CA ARG A 238 -8.39 -8.32 11.88
C ARG A 238 -7.63 -7.01 12.09
N VAL A 239 -7.65 -6.11 11.10
CA VAL A 239 -6.94 -4.82 11.18
C VAL A 239 -7.58 -3.93 12.24
N LEU A 240 -8.91 -3.80 12.22
CA LEU A 240 -9.65 -2.90 13.11
C LEU A 240 -9.66 -3.40 14.56
N SER A 241 -9.71 -4.71 14.80
CA SER A 241 -9.62 -5.27 16.15
C SER A 241 -8.21 -5.19 16.76
N ALA A 242 -7.21 -4.72 16.02
CA ALA A 242 -5.82 -4.63 16.45
C ALA A 242 -5.35 -3.18 16.71
N ASP A 243 -6.30 -2.24 16.88
CA ASP A 243 -6.04 -0.81 17.05
C ASP A 243 -5.06 -0.27 15.99
N PRO A 244 -5.47 -0.21 14.71
CA PRO A 244 -4.54 0.01 13.63
C PRO A 244 -3.93 1.41 13.69
N ALA A 245 -2.64 1.50 13.36
CA ALA A 245 -2.04 2.76 13.00
C ALA A 245 -2.67 3.25 11.69
N TYR A 246 -2.82 4.57 11.56
CA TYR A 246 -3.41 5.17 10.37
C TYR A 246 -2.72 6.46 9.96
N VAL A 247 -2.78 6.75 8.67
CA VAL A 247 -2.37 8.03 8.12
C VAL A 247 -3.33 8.43 7.00
N VAL A 248 -3.67 9.72 6.98
CA VAL A 248 -4.43 10.33 5.90
C VAL A 248 -3.49 11.25 5.14
N GLY A 249 -3.47 11.11 3.81
CA GLY A 249 -2.67 11.92 2.91
C GLY A 249 -3.36 13.23 2.52
N PRO A 250 -2.59 14.22 2.03
CA PRO A 250 -3.14 15.49 1.55
C PRO A 250 -4.11 15.31 0.38
N ASN A 251 -3.92 14.27 -0.44
CA ASN A 251 -4.80 13.93 -1.57
C ASN A 251 -6.02 13.10 -1.17
N GLY A 252 -6.27 12.94 0.13
CA GLY A 252 -7.37 12.12 0.65
C GLY A 252 -7.13 10.62 0.60
N ASP A 253 -5.92 10.16 0.31
CA ASP A 253 -5.54 8.76 0.47
C ASP A 253 -5.53 8.38 1.96
N LEU A 254 -5.89 7.14 2.27
CA LEU A 254 -5.88 6.56 3.61
C LEU A 254 -4.98 5.33 3.58
N LEU A 255 -4.15 5.18 4.61
CA LEU A 255 -3.42 3.96 4.88
C LEU A 255 -3.69 3.53 6.32
N LEU A 256 -4.02 2.26 6.50
CA LEU A 256 -4.21 1.59 7.77
C LEU A 256 -3.20 0.44 7.88
N ALA A 257 -2.58 0.27 9.03
CA ALA A 257 -1.62 -0.80 9.26
C ALA A 257 -1.78 -1.39 10.68
N ALA A 258 -1.85 -2.72 10.73
CA ALA A 258 -1.80 -3.50 11.97
C ALA A 258 -0.93 -4.75 11.74
N GLY A 259 0.27 -4.76 12.32
CA GLY A 259 1.27 -5.81 12.10
C GLY A 259 1.61 -5.99 10.61
N GLU A 260 1.35 -7.18 10.09
CA GLU A 260 1.57 -7.52 8.69
C GLU A 260 0.45 -7.03 7.75
N THR A 261 -0.71 -6.67 8.29
CA THR A 261 -1.88 -6.34 7.47
C THR A 261 -1.95 -4.86 7.20
N VAL A 262 -1.96 -4.51 5.91
CA VAL A 262 -2.08 -3.14 5.42
C VAL A 262 -3.36 -3.01 4.61
N VAL A 263 -4.09 -1.90 4.78
CA VAL A 263 -5.28 -1.57 3.98
C VAL A 263 -5.15 -0.12 3.51
N ALA A 264 -5.32 0.08 2.21
CA ALA A 264 -5.33 1.40 1.60
C ALA A 264 -6.76 1.81 1.25
N GLY A 265 -6.99 3.12 1.13
CA GLY A 265 -8.25 3.68 0.65
C GLY A 265 -8.08 5.10 0.13
N ARG A 266 -9.16 5.67 -0.39
CA ARG A 266 -9.20 7.04 -0.89
C ARG A 266 -10.54 7.69 -0.52
N ALA A 267 -10.48 8.96 -0.14
CA ALA A 267 -11.65 9.75 0.20
C ALA A 267 -12.65 9.82 -0.98
N ARG A 268 -13.95 9.80 -0.64
CA ARG A 268 -15.07 9.98 -1.56
C ARG A 268 -15.53 11.43 -1.63
#